data_AF-A0A7W1D884-F1
#
_entry.id   AF-A0A7W1D884-F1
#
_cell.length_a   1.000
_cell.length_b   1.000
_cell.length_c   1.000
_cell.angle_alpha   90.00
_cell.angle_beta   90.00
_cell.angle_gamma   90.00
#
_symmetry.space_group_name_H-M   'P 1'
#
loop_
_entity.id
_entity.type
_entity.pdbx_description
1 polymer ?
#
loop_
_entity_poly.entity_id
_entity_poly.type
_entity_poly.pdbx_seq_one_letter_code
_entity_poly.pdbx_strand_id
1 'polypeptide(L)'
;MDSRVPAAGVISRTRVNLERTICGTLFPPDVEEGGILTVSIELTAGQDRVSIDPEDGARLTSLVAGGAERLLTAPPEGAAPELVDFLWGCYLMVPWVGRLKDNEIRWGDETHIFPANFGSQSIHGLVRDEAWEVDSSGDSTASMSCTL
;
A
#
# COMPACT_ATOMS: atom_id res chain seq x y z
N MET A 1 -27.67 41.97 9.78
CA MET A 1 -26.63 41.01 9.36
C MET A 1 -26.04 40.45 10.62
N ASP A 2 -26.52 39.27 11.02
CA ASP A 2 -25.97 38.50 12.14
C ASP A 2 -26.10 37.02 11.75
N SER A 3 -24.96 36.42 11.43
CA SER A 3 -24.83 35.12 10.78
C SER A 3 -24.71 34.03 11.84
N ARG A 4 -25.74 33.19 11.95
CA ARG A 4 -25.68 31.93 12.71
C ARG A 4 -24.73 30.96 12.01
N VAL A 5 -23.67 30.55 12.69
CA VAL A 5 -22.82 29.41 12.32
C VAL A 5 -23.52 28.12 12.79
N PRO A 6 -23.75 27.10 11.94
CA PRO A 6 -24.27 25.83 12.43
C PRO A 6 -23.14 25.01 13.07
N ALA A 7 -23.45 24.35 14.19
CA ALA A 7 -22.56 23.43 14.88
C ALA A 7 -22.28 22.19 14.03
N ALA A 8 -21.02 21.73 14.03
CA ALA A 8 -20.58 20.51 13.36
C ALA A 8 -21.28 19.29 13.97
N GLY A 9 -21.97 18.52 13.12
CA GLY A 9 -22.63 17.28 13.50
C GLY A 9 -21.59 16.22 13.89
N VAL A 10 -21.80 15.59 15.05
CA VAL A 10 -21.06 14.41 15.49
C VAL A 10 -21.51 13.24 14.62
N ILE A 11 -20.65 12.75 13.73
CA ILE A 11 -20.90 11.52 12.98
C ILE A 11 -20.48 10.34 13.87
N SER A 12 -21.46 9.72 14.53
CA SER A 12 -21.26 8.43 15.20
C SER A 12 -21.18 7.35 14.12
N ARG A 13 -19.98 6.82 13.86
CA ARG A 13 -19.81 5.64 13.00
C ARG A 13 -20.05 4.38 13.83
N THR A 14 -21.27 3.86 13.76
CA THR A 14 -21.59 2.50 14.20
C THR A 14 -20.78 1.51 13.35
N ARG A 15 -19.80 0.82 13.95
CA ARG A 15 -19.13 -0.32 13.31
C ARG A 15 -20.11 -1.48 13.25
N VAL A 16 -20.50 -1.87 12.04
CA VAL A 16 -21.15 -3.15 11.77
C VAL A 16 -20.03 -4.15 11.49
N ASN A 17 -19.79 -5.08 12.40
CA ASN A 17 -18.93 -6.24 12.13
C ASN A 17 -19.70 -7.18 11.19
N LEU A 18 -19.25 -7.27 9.94
CA LEU A 18 -19.62 -8.34 9.03
C LEU A 18 -18.43 -9.30 8.96
N GLU A 19 -18.61 -10.49 9.53
CA GLU A 19 -17.67 -11.60 9.41
C GLU A 19 -17.54 -11.94 7.90
N ARG A 20 -16.40 -11.61 7.28
CA ARG A 20 -16.17 -11.90 5.85
C ARG A 20 -15.71 -13.34 5.70
N THR A 21 -16.56 -14.15 5.10
CA THR A 21 -16.15 -15.36 4.40
C THR A 21 -15.38 -14.96 3.14
N ILE A 22 -14.08 -15.23 3.10
CA ILE A 22 -13.23 -15.05 1.91
C ILE A 22 -13.37 -16.31 1.05
N CYS A 23 -13.91 -16.16 -0.16
CA CYS A 23 -13.85 -17.17 -1.19
C CYS A 23 -12.63 -16.88 -2.07
N GLY A 24 -11.49 -17.47 -1.72
CA GLY A 24 -10.29 -17.47 -2.56
C GLY A 24 -9.86 -18.92 -2.80
N THR A 25 -9.75 -19.32 -4.05
CA THR A 25 -9.14 -20.60 -4.44
C THR A 25 -7.70 -20.62 -3.97
N LEU A 26 -7.42 -21.35 -2.89
CA LEU A 26 -6.08 -21.62 -2.38
C LEU A 26 -5.41 -22.69 -3.24
N PHE A 27 -4.27 -22.35 -3.86
CA PHE A 27 -3.33 -23.31 -4.45
C PHE A 27 -1.90 -22.81 -4.24
N PRO A 28 -1.01 -23.72 -3.81
CA PRO A 28 -0.69 -23.89 -2.40
C PRO A 28 0.10 -22.69 -1.84
N PRO A 29 -0.10 -22.34 -0.55
CA PRO A 29 0.88 -21.55 0.18
C PRO A 29 2.13 -22.41 0.40
N ASP A 30 3.32 -21.83 0.26
CA ASP A 30 4.47 -22.33 1.01
C ASP A 30 4.15 -22.11 2.49
N VAL A 31 3.59 -23.15 3.12
CA VAL A 31 3.25 -23.13 4.55
C VAL A 31 4.53 -23.45 5.32
N GLU A 32 5.21 -22.42 5.82
CA GLU A 32 5.92 -22.57 7.08
C GLU A 32 4.87 -22.55 8.21
N GLU A 33 4.83 -23.64 9.00
CA GLU A 33 3.90 -23.80 10.13
C GLU A 33 4.07 -22.66 11.14
N GLY A 34 3.09 -21.75 11.15
CA GLY A 34 3.09 -20.52 11.95
C GLY A 34 2.68 -19.25 11.17
N GLY A 35 2.52 -19.36 9.84
CA GLY A 35 2.27 -18.23 8.95
C GLY A 35 0.96 -17.47 9.19
N ILE A 36 1.10 -16.15 9.33
CA ILE A 36 0.00 -15.19 9.21
C ILE A 36 -0.56 -15.34 7.78
N LEU A 37 -1.89 -15.43 7.64
CA LEU A 37 -2.53 -15.46 6.32
C LEU A 37 -2.30 -14.11 5.63
N THR A 38 -1.39 -14.05 4.66
CA THR A 38 -1.20 -12.86 3.83
C THR A 38 -2.37 -12.74 2.85
N VAL A 39 -3.13 -11.65 2.92
CA VAL A 39 -4.27 -11.41 2.02
C VAL A 39 -3.74 -10.80 0.73
N SER A 40 -3.46 -11.61 -0.29
CA SER A 40 -3.09 -11.12 -1.62
C SER A 40 -4.33 -10.92 -2.51
N ILE A 41 -4.38 -9.82 -3.27
CA ILE A 41 -5.39 -9.58 -4.31
C ILE A 41 -4.81 -9.97 -5.67
N GLU A 42 -5.55 -10.76 -6.44
CA GLU A 42 -5.19 -11.07 -7.82
C GLU A 42 -6.18 -10.41 -8.79
N LEU A 43 -5.64 -9.72 -9.80
CA LEU A 43 -6.38 -9.13 -10.91
C LEU A 43 -5.92 -9.77 -12.22
N THR A 44 -6.84 -9.92 -13.17
CA THR A 44 -6.63 -10.62 -14.44
C THR A 44 -7.18 -9.81 -15.62
N ALA A 45 -6.51 -9.93 -16.77
CA ALA A 45 -6.96 -9.41 -18.05
C ALA A 45 -6.54 -10.38 -19.17
N GLY A 46 -7.43 -11.32 -19.50
CA GLY A 46 -7.13 -12.37 -20.46
C GLY A 46 -6.10 -13.38 -19.93
N GLN A 47 -4.84 -13.26 -20.34
CA GLN A 47 -3.72 -14.07 -19.83
C GLN A 47 -2.77 -13.27 -18.94
N ASP A 48 -2.96 -11.96 -18.88
CA ASP A 48 -2.16 -11.08 -18.05
C ASP A 48 -2.75 -11.07 -16.63
N ARG A 49 -1.88 -10.92 -15.63
CA ARG A 49 -2.25 -10.96 -14.21
C ARG A 49 -1.38 -10.03 -13.38
N VAL A 50 -1.96 -9.55 -12.29
CA VAL A 50 -1.31 -8.70 -11.29
C VAL A 50 -1.65 -9.24 -9.91
N SER A 51 -0.63 -9.40 -9.07
CA SER A 51 -0.80 -9.70 -7.64
C SER A 51 -0.46 -8.48 -6.82
N ILE A 52 -1.27 -8.17 -5.82
CA ILE A 52 -1.16 -6.99 -4.96
C ILE A 52 -1.17 -7.43 -3.50
N ASP A 53 -0.23 -6.92 -2.70
CA ASP A 53 -0.22 -7.07 -1.24
C ASP A 53 -0.74 -5.79 -0.58
N PRO A 54 -1.98 -5.78 -0.05
CA PRO A 54 -2.54 -4.62 0.66
C PRO A 54 -1.82 -4.33 1.98
N GLU A 55 -1.15 -5.31 2.59
CA GLU A 55 -0.48 -5.13 3.89
C GLU A 55 0.93 -4.52 3.74
N ASP A 56 1.49 -4.53 2.53
CA ASP A 56 2.81 -3.94 2.18
C ASP A 56 2.63 -2.81 1.16
N GLY A 57 2.00 -1.71 1.57
CA GLY A 57 1.89 -0.48 0.77
C GLY A 57 1.10 -0.60 -0.52
N ALA A 58 0.18 -1.56 -0.59
CA ALA A 58 -0.51 -1.95 -1.82
C ALA A 58 0.48 -2.31 -2.95
N ARG A 59 1.61 -2.94 -2.60
CA ARG A 59 2.67 -3.32 -3.54
C ARG A 59 2.16 -4.32 -4.55
N LEU A 60 2.44 -4.07 -5.82
CA LEU A 60 2.38 -5.09 -6.86
C LEU A 60 3.53 -6.07 -6.66
N THR A 61 3.22 -7.28 -6.24
CA THR A 61 4.21 -8.35 -5.98
C THR A 61 4.51 -9.17 -7.23
N SER A 62 3.63 -9.15 -8.23
CA SER A 62 3.82 -9.75 -9.56
C SER A 62 3.06 -8.95 -10.62
N LEU A 63 3.64 -8.86 -11.81
CA LEU A 63 2.96 -8.40 -13.02
C LEU A 63 3.38 -9.31 -14.17
N VAL A 64 2.49 -10.20 -14.59
CA VAL A 64 2.72 -11.00 -15.78
C VAL A 64 1.94 -10.42 -16.94
N ALA A 65 2.69 -10.01 -17.96
CA ALA A 65 2.14 -9.40 -19.16
C ALA A 65 2.79 -10.03 -20.39
N GLY A 66 1.99 -10.51 -21.35
CA GLY A 66 2.50 -11.20 -22.54
C GLY A 66 3.26 -12.49 -22.21
N GLY A 67 2.80 -13.22 -21.18
CA GLY A 67 3.35 -14.53 -20.79
C GLY A 67 4.67 -14.49 -20.01
N ALA A 68 5.16 -13.32 -19.61
CA ALA A 68 6.40 -13.19 -18.82
C ALA A 68 6.21 -12.27 -17.62
N GLU A 69 6.85 -12.63 -16.50
CA GLU A 69 6.98 -11.78 -15.32
C GLU A 69 7.77 -10.51 -15.66
N ARG A 70 7.31 -9.37 -15.14
CA ARG A 70 7.84 -8.03 -15.43
C ARG A 70 8.47 -7.37 -14.21
N LEU A 71 8.21 -7.89 -13.01
CA LEU A 71 8.75 -7.38 -11.76
C LEU A 71 9.73 -8.37 -11.15
N LEU A 72 10.65 -7.85 -10.33
CA LEU A 72 11.31 -8.69 -9.34
C LEU A 72 10.26 -9.02 -8.27
N THR A 73 9.93 -10.29 -8.13
CA THR A 73 8.87 -10.76 -7.20
C THR A 73 9.37 -10.97 -5.78
N ALA A 74 10.67 -10.80 -5.56
CA ALA A 74 11.32 -10.86 -4.27
C ALA A 74 12.60 -9.99 -4.30
N PRO A 75 13.06 -9.52 -3.13
CA PRO A 75 14.36 -8.89 -3.00
C PRO A 75 15.49 -9.81 -3.48
N PRO A 76 16.58 -9.27 -4.05
CA PRO A 76 17.77 -10.06 -4.37
C PRO A 76 18.36 -10.73 -3.13
N GLU A 77 18.87 -11.95 -3.29
CA GLU A 77 19.59 -12.64 -2.21
C GLU A 77 20.79 -11.81 -1.74
N GLY A 78 20.96 -11.71 -0.41
CA GLY A 78 22.04 -10.93 0.18
C GLY A 78 21.85 -9.41 0.12
N ALA A 79 20.67 -8.92 -0.27
CA ALA A 79 20.33 -7.51 -0.12
C ALA A 79 20.49 -7.06 1.34
N ALA A 80 21.04 -5.86 1.52
CA ALA A 80 21.14 -5.26 2.85
C ALA A 80 19.73 -5.07 3.43
N PRO A 81 19.46 -5.42 4.70
CA PRO A 81 18.13 -5.38 5.29
C PRO A 81 17.39 -4.04 5.10
N GLU A 82 18.11 -2.93 5.20
CA GLU A 82 17.59 -1.58 5.05
C GLU A 82 17.21 -1.21 3.60
N LEU A 83 17.65 -2.01 2.62
CA LEU A 83 17.34 -1.80 1.20
C LEU A 83 16.25 -2.72 0.67
N VAL A 84 15.95 -3.80 1.40
CA VAL A 84 15.10 -4.92 0.95
C VAL A 84 13.84 -4.42 0.26
N ASP A 85 13.08 -3.55 0.92
CA ASP A 85 11.78 -3.09 0.42
C ASP A 85 11.86 -2.21 -0.84
N PHE A 86 13.04 -1.68 -1.16
CA PHE A 86 13.22 -0.83 -2.34
C PHE A 86 13.58 -1.63 -3.60
N LEU A 87 13.93 -2.90 -3.46
CA LEU A 87 14.59 -3.68 -4.51
C LEU A 87 13.66 -4.66 -5.26
N TRP A 88 12.36 -4.64 -4.98
CA TRP A 88 11.41 -5.56 -5.60
C TRP A 88 9.98 -4.99 -5.65
N GLY A 89 9.14 -5.61 -6.48
CA GLY A 89 7.76 -5.21 -6.68
C GLY A 89 7.60 -3.80 -7.23
N CYS A 90 6.39 -3.26 -7.11
CA CYS A 90 6.07 -1.87 -7.44
C CYS A 90 5.11 -1.30 -6.40
N TYR A 91 5.45 -0.19 -5.76
CA TYR A 91 4.69 0.40 -4.65
C TYR A 91 4.54 1.92 -4.83
N LEU A 92 3.61 2.49 -4.06
CA LEU A 92 3.30 3.91 -4.15
C LEU A 92 4.26 4.76 -3.33
N MET A 93 4.66 5.90 -3.90
CA MET A 93 5.51 6.91 -3.27
C MET A 93 4.71 8.20 -3.09
N VAL A 94 3.86 8.20 -2.06
CA VAL A 94 2.91 9.29 -1.77
C VAL A 94 3.13 9.75 -0.33
N PRO A 95 3.12 11.07 -0.05
CA PRO A 95 2.77 12.17 -0.95
C PRO A 95 3.90 12.71 -1.84
N TRP A 96 5.13 12.18 -1.74
CA TRP A 96 6.24 12.59 -2.62
C TRP A 96 7.07 11.41 -3.11
N VAL A 97 7.74 11.62 -4.25
CA VAL A 97 8.73 10.70 -4.82
C VAL A 97 10.15 11.11 -4.42
N GLY A 98 11.07 10.14 -4.38
CA GLY A 98 12.47 10.42 -4.08
C GLY A 98 12.70 10.95 -2.66
N ARG A 99 13.72 11.79 -2.48
CA ARG A 99 14.20 12.28 -1.18
C ARG A 99 13.79 13.73 -0.95
N LEU A 100 13.40 14.08 0.27
CA LEU A 100 13.24 15.48 0.68
C LEU A 100 14.57 16.06 1.12
N LYS A 101 14.86 17.28 0.67
CA LYS A 101 15.95 18.07 1.24
C LYS A 101 15.54 18.51 2.64
N ASP A 102 16.43 18.37 3.61
CA ASP A 102 16.23 18.77 5.01
C ASP A 102 14.96 18.18 5.66
N ASN A 103 14.43 17.08 5.12
CA ASN A 103 13.21 16.40 5.56
C ASN A 103 11.96 17.29 5.58
N GLU A 104 11.89 18.28 4.69
CA GLU A 104 10.81 19.26 4.71
C GLU A 104 10.18 19.52 3.34
N ILE A 105 8.90 19.88 3.36
CA ILE A 105 8.19 20.47 2.22
C ILE A 105 7.70 21.86 2.66
N ARG A 106 8.02 22.88 1.87
CA ARG A 106 7.49 24.23 2.05
C ARG A 106 6.30 24.44 1.12
N TRP A 107 5.17 24.86 1.68
CA TRP A 107 3.95 25.13 0.93
C TRP A 107 3.27 26.40 1.45
N GLY A 108 3.20 27.43 0.61
CA GLY A 108 2.76 28.75 1.06
C GLY A 108 3.65 29.28 2.18
N ASP A 109 3.02 29.71 3.29
CA ASP A 109 3.72 30.19 4.49
C ASP A 109 4.01 29.07 5.51
N GLU A 110 3.70 27.81 5.17
CA GLU A 110 3.89 26.65 6.04
C GLU A 110 5.13 25.84 5.65
N THR A 111 5.83 25.34 6.67
CA THR A 111 6.90 24.34 6.53
C THR A 111 6.45 23.07 7.21
N HIS A 112 6.30 21.99 6.45
CA HIS A 112 5.99 20.66 6.97
C HIS A 112 7.27 19.85 7.08
N ILE A 113 7.60 19.40 8.30
CA ILE A 113 8.74 18.51 8.56
C ILE A 113 8.25 17.08 8.65
N PHE A 114 8.93 16.16 7.99
CA PHE A 114 8.60 14.74 7.95
C PHE A 114 9.63 13.91 8.73
N PRO A 115 9.22 12.78 9.32
CA PRO A 115 10.15 11.84 9.93
C PRO A 115 11.16 11.29 8.90
N ALA A 116 12.40 11.06 9.33
CA ALA A 116 13.34 10.29 8.52
C ALA A 116 12.94 8.81 8.54
N ASN A 117 12.72 8.23 7.36
CA ASN A 117 12.39 6.82 7.17
C ASN A 117 13.50 6.04 6.45
N PHE A 118 14.62 6.69 6.14
CA PHE A 118 15.83 6.04 5.65
C PHE A 118 17.10 6.79 6.10
N GLY A 119 17.80 6.24 7.09
CA GLY A 119 18.94 6.92 7.71
C GLY A 119 18.52 8.27 8.29
N SER A 120 19.15 9.35 7.85
CA SER A 120 18.80 10.72 8.25
C SER A 120 17.81 11.42 7.31
N GLN A 121 17.26 10.72 6.32
CA GLN A 121 16.47 11.32 5.24
C GLN A 121 15.03 10.79 5.18
N SER A 122 14.10 11.66 4.81
CA SER A 122 12.73 11.31 4.40
C SER A 122 12.73 10.99 2.91
N ILE A 123 12.36 9.75 2.56
CA ILE A 123 12.37 9.22 1.20
C ILE A 123 11.06 8.49 0.88
N HIS A 124 10.64 8.53 -0.39
CA HIS A 124 9.60 7.69 -0.96
C HIS A 124 8.23 7.78 -0.28
N GLY A 125 7.89 8.96 0.26
CA GLY A 125 6.58 9.20 0.86
C GLY A 125 6.43 8.53 2.22
N LEU A 126 5.18 8.18 2.54
CA LEU A 126 4.75 7.69 3.85
C LEU A 126 3.93 6.39 3.78
N VAL A 127 3.55 5.91 2.59
CA VAL A 127 2.57 4.82 2.44
C VAL A 127 3.16 3.50 1.94
N ARG A 128 4.48 3.44 1.75
CA ARG A 128 5.16 2.32 1.08
C ARG A 128 5.07 1.02 1.88
N ASP A 129 5.05 1.12 3.19
CA ASP A 129 5.11 0.05 4.18
C ASP A 129 3.87 0.05 5.09
N GLU A 130 2.85 0.83 4.72
CA GLU A 130 1.59 0.92 5.44
C GLU A 130 0.59 -0.10 4.90
N ALA A 131 -0.33 -0.55 5.76
CA ALA A 131 -1.46 -1.37 5.35
C ALA A 131 -2.57 -0.53 4.71
N TRP A 132 -3.16 -1.04 3.63
CA TRP A 132 -4.21 -0.39 2.86
C TRP A 132 -5.55 -1.10 3.06
N GLU A 133 -6.60 -0.32 3.27
CA GLU A 133 -7.98 -0.84 3.32
C GLU A 133 -8.45 -1.17 1.90
N VAL A 134 -8.89 -2.41 1.69
CA VAL A 134 -9.47 -2.85 0.41
C VAL A 134 -10.94 -2.44 0.34
N ASP A 135 -11.19 -1.31 -0.31
CA ASP A 135 -12.53 -0.74 -0.49
C ASP A 135 -13.39 -1.62 -1.42
N SER A 136 -12.80 -2.10 -2.52
CA SER A 136 -13.43 -3.03 -3.46
C SER A 136 -12.41 -3.83 -4.27
N SER A 137 -12.79 -5.03 -4.68
CA SER A 137 -12.03 -5.86 -5.62
C SER A 137 -12.98 -6.63 -6.54
N GLY A 138 -12.52 -6.86 -7.77
CA GLY A 138 -13.16 -7.70 -8.77
C GLY A 138 -12.10 -8.28 -9.70
N ASP A 139 -12.53 -8.97 -10.76
CA ASP A 139 -11.65 -9.79 -11.58
C ASP A 139 -10.48 -9.02 -12.23
N SER A 140 -10.66 -7.74 -12.55
CA SER A 140 -9.67 -6.92 -13.27
C SER A 140 -9.39 -5.55 -12.66
N THR A 141 -10.03 -5.23 -11.53
CA THR A 141 -9.89 -3.93 -10.85
C THR A 141 -9.95 -4.09 -9.34
N ALA A 142 -9.15 -3.32 -8.62
CA ALA A 142 -9.28 -3.11 -7.17
C ALA A 142 -9.22 -1.61 -6.86
N SER A 143 -9.87 -1.21 -5.76
CA SER A 143 -9.74 0.12 -5.16
C SER A 143 -9.39 -0.04 -3.70
N MET A 144 -8.42 0.74 -3.26
CA MET A 144 -7.88 0.68 -1.90
C MET A 144 -7.64 2.10 -1.40
N SER A 145 -7.68 2.28 -0.09
CA SER A 145 -7.41 3.55 0.57
C SER A 145 -6.44 3.39 1.73
N CYS A 146 -5.60 4.41 1.93
CA CYS A 146 -4.68 4.52 3.06
C CYS A 146 -4.90 5.89 3.69
N THR A 147 -5.08 5.91 5.01
CA THR A 147 -5.19 7.16 5.76
C THR A 147 -3.79 7.58 6.23
N LEU A 148 -3.44 8.84 5.97
CA LEU A 148 -2.17 9.47 6.36
C LEU A 148 -2.38 10.46 7.50
#